data_AF-A0A7Z2NWX2-F1
#
_entry.id   AF-A0A7Z2NWX2-F1
#
_cell.length_a   1.000
_cell.length_b   1.000
_cell.length_c   1.000
_cell.angle_alpha   90.00
_cell.angle_beta   90.00
_cell.angle_gamma   90.00
#
_symmetry.space_group_name_H-M   'P 1'
#
loop_
_entity.id
_entity.type
_entity.pdbx_description
1 polymer ?
#
loop_
_entity_poly.entity_id
_entity_poly.type
_entity_poly.pdbx_seq_one_letter_code
_entity_poly.pdbx_strand_id
1 'polypeptide(L)'
;MMRGSFLVPVTFALVGAALSATAATAQLQMQVPPPQPTQEQRYGFNAIQREDLTAAEARLVAQRVAEPNEPAVLLNLAHVYTRTGRADQAEALYRQVLSSENALMATASSRPVWSHDLAQRGLDRTRSIAAR
;
A
#
# COMPACT_ATOMS: atom_id res chain seq x y z
N MET A 1 57.59 -24.39 -57.24
CA MET A 1 56.87 -24.69 -58.48
C MET A 1 55.62 -25.47 -58.14
N MET A 2 54.48 -25.12 -58.76
CA MET A 2 53.19 -25.83 -58.74
C MET A 2 52.45 -25.78 -57.38
N ARG A 3 51.16 -25.48 -57.26
CA ARG A 3 49.99 -25.35 -58.15
C ARG A 3 48.92 -24.61 -57.32
N GLY A 4 48.15 -23.69 -57.90
CA GLY A 4 46.85 -24.01 -58.52
C GLY A 4 45.77 -24.06 -57.43
N SER A 5 45.01 -22.99 -57.23
CA SER A 5 43.67 -22.74 -57.82
C SER A 5 42.52 -23.46 -57.12
N PHE A 6 41.33 -22.83 -57.25
CA PHE A 6 39.95 -23.27 -56.94
C PHE A 6 39.36 -22.70 -55.62
N LEU A 7 38.64 -21.56 -55.70
CA LEU A 7 37.17 -21.40 -55.90
C LEU A 7 36.37 -21.79 -54.63
N VAL A 8 36.05 -20.84 -53.74
CA VAL A 8 34.84 -19.97 -53.69
C VAL A 8 33.52 -20.77 -53.59
N PRO A 9 32.73 -20.50 -52.54
CA PRO A 9 31.45 -19.85 -52.79
C PRO A 9 31.24 -18.59 -51.96
N VAL A 10 30.87 -17.54 -52.69
CA VAL A 10 30.19 -16.34 -52.22
C VAL A 10 28.84 -16.75 -51.65
N THR A 11 28.46 -16.25 -50.48
CA THR A 11 27.07 -15.84 -50.24
C THR A 11 27.02 -14.61 -49.33
N PHE A 12 26.26 -13.64 -49.83
CA PHE A 12 25.91 -12.36 -49.24
C PHE A 12 25.10 -12.51 -47.95
N ALA A 13 25.38 -11.67 -46.94
CA ALA A 13 24.34 -11.10 -46.10
C ALA A 13 24.83 -9.79 -45.44
N LEU A 14 24.33 -8.69 -46.01
CA LEU A 14 23.84 -7.48 -45.32
C LEU A 14 24.81 -6.65 -44.48
N VAL A 15 25.31 -5.59 -45.14
CA VAL A 15 25.32 -4.18 -44.70
C VAL A 15 25.41 -3.97 -43.18
N GLY A 16 26.63 -3.94 -42.66
CA GLY A 16 26.95 -3.28 -41.40
C GLY A 16 26.85 -1.76 -41.58
N ALA A 17 25.71 -1.18 -41.17
CA ALA A 17 25.46 0.24 -41.26
C ALA A 17 26.25 1.02 -40.19
N ALA A 18 27.13 1.88 -40.70
CA ALA A 18 27.47 3.22 -40.23
C ALA A 18 27.81 3.41 -38.73
N LEU A 19 29.11 3.60 -38.49
CA LEU A 19 29.63 4.53 -37.49
C LEU A 19 29.01 5.92 -37.71
N SER A 20 28.20 6.37 -36.77
CA SER A 20 27.98 7.79 -36.51
C SER A 20 27.59 7.93 -35.05
N ALA A 21 28.57 8.31 -34.24
CA ALA A 21 28.39 8.73 -32.87
C ALA A 21 27.39 9.90 -32.84
N THR A 22 26.13 9.58 -32.57
CA THR A 22 25.16 10.56 -32.13
C THR A 22 25.02 10.29 -30.65
N ALA A 23 25.45 11.26 -29.84
CA ALA A 23 25.35 11.20 -28.39
C ALA A 23 23.97 10.64 -28.04
N ALA A 24 23.96 9.49 -27.36
CA ALA A 24 22.78 9.01 -26.68
C ALA A 24 22.37 10.14 -25.73
N THR A 25 21.44 10.98 -26.15
CA THR A 25 20.69 11.83 -25.24
C THR A 25 20.03 10.85 -24.30
N ALA A 26 20.66 10.63 -23.15
CA ALA A 26 20.06 9.97 -22.02
C ALA A 26 18.83 10.81 -21.69
N GLN A 27 17.70 10.40 -22.27
CA GLN A 27 16.39 10.86 -21.84
C GLN A 27 16.27 10.31 -20.42
N LEU A 28 16.68 11.14 -19.45
CA LEU A 28 16.32 10.98 -18.05
C LEU A 28 14.79 11.04 -18.01
N GLN A 29 14.15 9.91 -18.33
CA GLN A 29 12.80 9.63 -17.92
C GLN A 29 12.87 9.75 -16.40
N MET A 30 12.49 10.91 -15.87
CA MET A 30 12.18 11.04 -14.46
C MET A 30 11.06 10.04 -14.21
N GLN A 31 11.43 8.81 -13.86
CA GLN A 31 10.55 7.85 -13.24
C GLN A 31 10.16 8.50 -11.92
N VAL A 32 9.07 9.27 -11.97
CA VAL A 32 8.34 9.68 -10.79
C VAL A 32 8.05 8.38 -10.07
N PRO A 33 8.66 8.13 -8.89
CA PRO A 33 8.37 6.94 -8.13
C PRO A 33 6.85 6.86 -7.97
N PRO A 34 6.23 5.68 -8.13
CA PRO A 34 4.79 5.58 -7.87
C PRO A 34 4.52 6.19 -6.49
N PRO A 35 3.47 7.01 -6.36
CA PRO A 35 3.23 7.73 -5.11
C PRO A 35 3.22 6.73 -3.96
N GLN A 36 4.15 6.93 -3.01
CA GLN A 36 4.20 6.12 -1.81
C GLN A 36 2.89 6.31 -1.06
N PRO A 37 2.22 5.23 -0.61
CA PRO A 37 0.97 5.37 0.12
C PRO A 37 1.21 6.17 1.40
N THR A 38 0.36 7.16 1.67
CA THR A 38 0.36 7.90 2.94
C THR A 38 0.18 6.93 4.10
N GLN A 39 0.59 7.29 5.32
CA GLN A 39 0.39 6.45 6.52
C GLN A 39 -1.05 5.93 6.62
N GLU A 40 -2.04 6.79 6.37
CA GLU A 40 -3.46 6.43 6.36
C GLU A 40 -3.78 5.37 5.29
N GLN A 41 -3.26 5.54 4.07
CA GLN A 41 -3.41 4.56 2.98
C GLN A 41 -2.67 3.24 3.28
N ARG A 42 -1.58 3.28 4.04
CA ARG A 42 -0.86 2.08 4.45
C ARG A 42 -1.78 1.21 5.30
N TYR A 43 -2.55 1.78 6.22
CA TYR A 43 -3.40 1.05 7.16
C TYR A 43 -4.81 0.72 6.66
N GLY A 44 -4.94 0.24 5.41
CA GLY A 44 -6.21 -0.35 4.92
C GLY A 44 -7.33 0.65 4.60
N PHE A 45 -7.13 1.96 4.79
CA PHE A 45 -8.12 3.00 4.54
C PHE A 45 -8.72 2.93 3.13
N ASN A 46 -7.90 2.69 2.10
CA ASN A 46 -8.38 2.60 0.72
C ASN A 46 -9.37 1.45 0.49
N ALA A 47 -9.21 0.32 1.17
CA ALA A 47 -10.15 -0.81 1.05
C ALA A 47 -11.45 -0.52 1.80
N ILE A 48 -11.34 0.11 2.98
CA ILE A 48 -12.50 0.60 3.76
C ILE A 48 -13.33 1.59 2.94
N GLN A 49 -12.68 2.55 2.26
CA GLN A 49 -13.35 3.55 1.42
C GLN A 49 -14.07 2.95 0.21
N ARG A 50 -13.62 1.79 -0.28
CA ARG A 50 -14.28 1.05 -1.37
C ARG A 50 -15.31 0.04 -0.87
N GLU A 51 -15.59 0.01 0.44
CA GLU A 51 -16.43 -0.97 1.12
C GLU A 51 -15.99 -2.43 0.96
N ASP A 52 -14.75 -2.67 0.52
CA ASP A 52 -14.14 -4.00 0.49
C ASP A 52 -13.59 -4.34 1.88
N LEU A 53 -14.51 -4.66 2.79
CA LEU A 53 -14.21 -4.92 4.20
C LEU A 53 -13.41 -6.21 4.39
N THR A 54 -13.58 -7.20 3.50
CA THR A 54 -12.83 -8.46 3.53
C THR A 54 -11.35 -8.23 3.21
N ALA A 55 -11.05 -7.50 2.13
CA ALA A 55 -9.67 -7.18 1.80
C ALA A 55 -9.04 -6.24 2.84
N ALA A 56 -9.82 -5.30 3.39
CA ALA A 56 -9.38 -4.43 4.48
C ALA A 56 -8.96 -5.24 5.71
N GLU A 57 -9.82 -6.17 6.16
CA GLU A 57 -9.53 -7.04 7.30
C GLU A 57 -8.26 -7.86 7.09
N ALA A 58 -8.16 -8.58 5.97
CA ALA A 58 -7.00 -9.44 5.70
C ALA A 58 -5.68 -8.65 5.76
N ARG A 59 -5.68 -7.45 5.18
CA ARG A 59 -4.52 -6.55 5.20
C ARG A 59 -4.22 -6.05 6.62
N LEU A 60 -5.23 -5.61 7.36
CA LEU A 60 -5.07 -5.06 8.70
C LEU A 60 -4.62 -6.13 9.70
N VAL A 61 -5.12 -7.36 9.59
CA VAL A 61 -4.67 -8.50 10.39
C VAL A 61 -3.20 -8.82 10.09
N ALA A 62 -2.80 -8.83 8.82
CA ALA A 62 -1.39 -9.03 8.46
C ALA A 62 -0.48 -7.91 9.01
N GLN A 63 -0.92 -6.65 8.95
CA GLN A 63 -0.20 -5.51 9.51
C GLN A 63 -0.09 -5.59 11.02
N ARG A 64 -1.15 -6.05 11.68
CA ARG A 64 -1.21 -6.19 13.13
C ARG A 64 -0.13 -7.14 13.67
N VAL A 65 0.25 -8.15 12.90
CA VAL A 65 1.36 -9.06 13.26
C VAL A 65 2.69 -8.32 13.31
N ALA A 66 2.93 -7.39 12.37
CA ALA A 66 4.16 -6.61 12.32
C ALA A 66 4.14 -5.41 13.29
N GLU A 67 2.98 -4.80 13.48
CA GLU A 67 2.79 -3.55 14.24
C GLU A 67 1.69 -3.74 15.30
N PRO A 68 1.95 -4.57 16.34
CA PRO A 68 0.95 -5.04 17.30
C PRO A 68 0.51 -4.00 18.33
N ASN A 69 0.90 -2.73 18.22
CA ASN A 69 0.33 -1.65 19.03
C ASN A 69 0.06 -0.39 18.21
N GLU A 70 0.16 -0.45 16.87
CA GLU A 70 -0.04 0.72 16.03
C GLU A 70 -1.51 1.19 16.09
N PRO A 71 -1.78 2.42 16.57
CA PRO A 71 -3.15 2.91 16.77
C PRO A 71 -3.96 2.93 15.48
N ALA A 72 -3.33 3.26 14.34
CA ALA A 72 -4.01 3.29 13.05
C ALA A 72 -4.50 1.89 12.61
N VAL A 73 -3.68 0.86 12.78
CA VAL A 73 -4.08 -0.54 12.49
C VAL A 73 -5.26 -0.95 13.38
N LEU A 74 -5.16 -0.65 14.68
CA LEU A 74 -6.19 -0.98 15.66
C LEU A 74 -7.54 -0.33 15.35
N LEU A 75 -7.53 0.99 15.13
CA LEU A 75 -8.73 1.78 14.87
C LEU A 75 -9.42 1.34 13.58
N ASN A 76 -8.64 1.09 12.53
CA ASN A 76 -9.20 0.68 11.24
C ASN A 76 -9.74 -0.76 11.29
N LEU A 77 -9.08 -1.67 12.00
CA LEU A 77 -9.59 -3.03 12.18
C LEU A 77 -10.86 -3.04 13.05
N ALA A 78 -10.88 -2.24 14.12
CA ALA A 78 -12.08 -2.05 14.93
C ALA A 78 -13.26 -1.46 14.13
N HIS A 79 -12.97 -0.54 13.21
CA HIS A 79 -13.98 -0.01 12.30
C HIS A 79 -14.56 -1.09 11.38
N VAL A 80 -13.69 -1.93 10.80
CA VAL A 80 -14.11 -3.07 9.97
C VAL A 80 -14.97 -4.05 10.78
N TYR A 81 -14.58 -4.37 12.01
CA TYR A 81 -15.36 -5.23 12.91
C TYR A 81 -16.72 -4.63 13.27
N THR A 82 -16.78 -3.32 13.51
CA THR A 82 -18.06 -2.63 13.72
C THR A 82 -18.97 -2.72 12.50
N ARG A 83 -18.44 -2.49 11.29
CA ARG A 83 -19.19 -2.54 10.03
C ARG A 83 -19.67 -3.96 9.67
N THR A 84 -19.05 -4.99 10.23
CA THR A 84 -19.35 -6.41 9.96
C THR A 84 -20.08 -7.11 11.11
N GLY A 85 -20.60 -6.36 12.08
CA GLY A 85 -21.42 -6.90 13.18
C GLY A 85 -20.63 -7.59 14.30
N ARG A 86 -19.30 -7.50 14.29
CA ARG A 86 -18.41 -8.11 15.28
C ARG A 86 -18.10 -7.14 16.42
N ALA A 87 -19.15 -6.76 17.14
CA ALA A 87 -19.10 -5.69 18.14
C ALA A 87 -18.08 -5.94 19.27
N ASP A 88 -18.04 -7.16 19.83
CA ASP A 88 -17.13 -7.50 20.92
C ASP A 88 -15.65 -7.36 20.51
N GLN A 89 -15.32 -7.80 19.30
CA GLN A 89 -13.97 -7.69 18.76
C GLN A 89 -13.60 -6.23 18.49
N ALA A 90 -14.55 -5.42 18.01
CA ALA A 90 -14.34 -3.98 17.81
C ALA A 90 -14.10 -3.26 19.15
N GLU A 91 -14.91 -3.54 20.17
CA GLU A 91 -14.76 -2.94 21.50
C GLU A 91 -13.41 -3.29 22.13
N ALA A 92 -12.96 -4.54 22.02
CA ALA A 92 -11.65 -4.96 22.52
C ALA A 92 -10.51 -4.14 21.88
N LEU A 93 -10.55 -3.93 20.56
CA LEU A 93 -9.54 -3.15 19.84
C LEU A 93 -9.59 -1.65 20.19
N TYR A 94 -10.79 -1.06 20.31
CA TYR A 94 -10.93 0.33 20.74
C TYR A 94 -10.41 0.53 22.17
N ARG A 95 -10.70 -0.39 23.09
CA ARG A 95 -10.15 -0.37 24.45
C ARG A 95 -8.64 -0.52 24.47
N GLN A 96 -8.06 -1.31 23.57
CA GLN A 96 -6.61 -1.41 23.44
C GLN A 96 -5.99 -0.06 23.08
N VAL A 97 -6.55 0.70 22.13
CA VAL A 97 -6.09 2.05 21.80
C VAL A 97 -6.19 3.00 22.99
N LEU A 98 -7.26 2.90 23.79
CA LEU A 98 -7.43 3.71 25.00
C LEU A 98 -6.43 3.37 26.11
N SER A 99 -5.85 2.17 26.09
CA SER A 99 -4.81 1.75 27.02
C SER A 99 -3.38 2.10 26.56
N SER A 100 -3.20 2.60 25.33
CA SER A 100 -1.89 3.01 24.80
C SER A 100 -1.73 4.52 24.80
N GLU A 101 -0.57 5.01 24.36
CA GLU A 101 -0.32 6.44 24.22
C GLU A 101 -1.37 7.12 23.33
N ASN A 102 -1.77 8.32 23.76
CA ASN A 102 -2.66 9.15 22.96
C ASN A 102 -1.86 9.80 21.84
N ALA A 103 -1.98 9.26 20.63
CA ALA A 103 -1.19 9.66 19.47
C ALA A 103 -1.97 10.62 18.59
N LEU A 104 -1.28 11.63 18.06
CA LEU A 104 -1.87 12.54 17.09
C LEU A 104 -1.86 11.88 15.71
N MET A 105 -3.04 11.67 15.13
CA MET A 105 -3.20 10.94 13.89
C MET A 105 -3.56 11.87 12.74
N ALA A 106 -2.93 11.67 11.59
CA ALA A 106 -3.39 12.26 10.34
C ALA A 106 -4.75 11.65 9.97
N THR A 107 -5.67 12.50 9.52
CA THR A 107 -6.98 12.08 9.03
C THR A 107 -7.25 12.67 7.65
N ALA A 108 -8.15 12.06 6.89
CA ALA A 108 -8.62 12.57 5.61
C ALA A 108 -9.09 14.05 5.64
N SER A 109 -9.49 14.56 6.81
CA SER A 109 -9.97 15.94 6.96
C SER A 109 -8.87 17.02 7.00
N SER A 110 -7.61 16.66 6.75
CA SER A 110 -6.41 17.52 6.87
C SER A 110 -6.17 18.13 8.27
N ARG A 111 -7.08 17.90 9.23
CA ARG A 111 -6.89 18.22 10.64
C ARG A 111 -6.50 16.94 11.37
N PRO A 112 -5.39 16.94 12.11
CA PRO A 112 -5.05 15.80 12.92
C PRO A 112 -6.07 15.61 14.05
N VAL A 113 -6.30 14.36 14.44
CA VAL A 113 -7.21 13.97 15.53
C VAL A 113 -6.48 13.01 16.45
N TRP A 114 -6.79 13.05 17.75
CA TRP A 114 -6.20 12.16 18.74
C TRP A 114 -6.73 10.73 18.61
N SER A 115 -5.86 9.73 18.81
CA SER A 115 -6.23 8.32 18.73
C SER A 115 -7.31 7.96 19.75
N HIS A 116 -7.26 8.52 20.95
CA HIS A 116 -8.27 8.30 21.99
C HIS A 116 -9.65 8.85 21.59
N ASP A 117 -9.70 10.04 20.97
CA ASP A 117 -10.97 10.63 20.50
C ASP A 117 -11.63 9.75 19.43
N LEU A 118 -10.82 9.19 18.52
CA LEU A 118 -11.30 8.26 17.50
C LEU A 118 -11.79 6.95 18.12
N ALA A 119 -11.07 6.43 19.12
CA ALA A 119 -11.45 5.20 19.81
C ALA A 119 -12.76 5.36 20.59
N GLN A 120 -12.96 6.47 21.31
CA GLN A 120 -14.20 6.75 22.04
C GLN A 120 -15.40 6.84 21.11
N ARG A 121 -15.29 7.62 20.02
CA ARG A 121 -16.36 7.73 19.01
C ARG A 121 -16.68 6.38 18.36
N GLY A 122 -15.66 5.59 18.08
CA GLY A 122 -15.80 4.23 17.57
C GLY A 122 -16.59 3.35 18.53
N LEU A 123 -16.19 3.34 19.80
CA LEU A 123 -16.82 2.56 20.86
C LEU A 123 -18.29 2.93 21.07
N ASP A 124 -18.61 4.21 21.12
CA ASP A 124 -19.98 4.70 21.25
C ASP A 124 -20.85 4.24 20.07
N ARG A 125 -20.30 4.31 18.85
CA ARG A 125 -20.98 3.82 17.64
C ARG A 125 -21.19 2.30 17.69
N THR A 126 -20.18 1.53 18.06
CA THR A 126 -20.28 0.06 18.17
C THR A 126 -21.38 -0.33 19.13
N ARG A 127 -21.42 0.28 20.33
CA ARG A 127 -22.45 0.02 21.34
C ARG A 127 -23.84 0.40 20.85
N SER A 128 -23.99 1.55 20.19
CA SER A 128 -25.27 1.95 19.62
C SER A 128 -25.77 1.00 18.54
N ILE A 129 -24.88 0.38 17.76
CA ILE A 129 -25.27 -0.61 16.74
C ILE A 129 -25.65 -1.94 17.40
N ALA A 130 -24.88 -2.39 18.40
CA ALA A 130 -25.14 -3.64 19.10
C ALA A 130 -26.43 -3.63 19.95
N ALA A 131 -26.91 -2.45 20.33
CA ALA A 131 -28.15 -2.27 21.10
C ALA A 131 -29.43 -2.24 20.25
N ARG A 132 -29.34 -2.32 18.92
CA ARG A 132 -30.48 -2.31 17.99
C ARG A 132 -30.89 -3.73 17.63
#